data_AF-A0A497KF73-F1
#
_entry.id   AF-A0A497KF73-F1
#
_cell.length_a   1.000
_cell.length_b   1.000
_cell.length_c   1.000
_cell.angle_alpha   90.00
_cell.angle_beta   90.00
_cell.angle_gamma   90.00
#
_symmetry.space_group_name_H-M   'P 1'
#
loop_
_entity.id
_entity.type
_entity.pdbx_description
1 polymer ?
#
loop_
_entity_poly.entity_id
_entity_poly.type
_entity_poly.pdbx_seq_one_letter_code
_entity_poly.pdbx_strand_id
1 'polypeptide(L)'
;MSSRLIEMFEDAKLVNRIKNKLPYLFQLAELESSRAGKIGMEVGSIRERIIIALLIYKFGEANVETNIPTTEPEVDVKLFGEPISIKTITGKGFSGVKLIW
;
A
#
# COMPACT_ATOMS: atom_id res chain seq x y z
N MET A 1 -13.41 4.82 -9.42
CA MET A 1 -11.94 4.88 -9.22
C MET A 1 -11.44 6.15 -9.86
N SER A 2 -10.53 6.89 -9.20
CA SER A 2 -9.84 8.02 -9.84
C SER A 2 -9.18 7.53 -11.14
N SER A 3 -9.37 8.27 -12.23
CA SER A 3 -8.83 7.93 -13.56
C SER A 3 -7.30 7.75 -13.53
N ARG A 4 -6.63 8.46 -12.62
CA ARG A 4 -5.18 8.39 -12.42
C ARG A 4 -4.72 7.06 -11.83
N LEU A 5 -5.50 6.46 -10.92
CA LEU A 5 -5.14 5.18 -10.32
C LEU A 5 -5.19 4.05 -11.36
N ILE A 6 -6.19 4.08 -12.25
CA ILE A 6 -6.37 3.08 -13.32
C ILE A 6 -5.14 3.03 -14.23
N GLU A 7 -4.55 4.18 -14.55
CA GLU A 7 -3.37 4.32 -15.39
C GLU A 7 -2.16 3.47 -14.92
N MET A 8 -2.04 3.25 -13.61
CA MET A 8 -0.99 2.38 -13.06
C MET A 8 -1.21 0.89 -13.38
N PHE A 9 -2.47 0.45 -13.48
CA PHE A 9 -2.81 -0.95 -13.77
C PHE A 9 -2.70 -1.28 -15.27
N GLU A 10 -2.70 -0.27 -16.13
CA GLU A 10 -2.53 -0.40 -17.58
C GLU A 10 -1.06 -0.31 -18.01
N ASP A 11 -0.17 0.22 -17.17
CA ASP A 11 1.26 0.29 -17.43
C ASP A 11 1.91 -1.11 -17.30
N ALA A 12 2.08 -1.80 -18.43
CA ALA A 12 2.65 -3.14 -18.49
C ALA A 12 4.05 -3.26 -17.85
N LYS A 13 4.89 -2.21 -17.93
CA LYS A 13 6.23 -2.23 -17.32
C LYS A 13 6.11 -2.19 -15.80
N LEU A 14 5.23 -1.33 -15.28
CA LEU A 14 4.97 -1.22 -13.86
C LEU A 14 4.32 -2.48 -13.30
N VAL A 15 3.31 -3.02 -13.99
CA VAL A 15 2.66 -4.29 -13.64
C VAL A 15 3.69 -5.42 -13.57
N ASN A 16 4.59 -5.53 -14.55
CA ASN A 16 5.64 -6.53 -14.52
C ASN A 16 6.61 -6.32 -13.35
N ARG A 17 6.95 -5.08 -13.02
CA ARG A 17 7.78 -4.77 -11.85
C ARG A 17 7.09 -5.16 -10.54
N ILE A 18 5.81 -4.86 -10.38
CA ILE A 18 5.00 -5.22 -9.21
C ILE A 18 4.99 -6.74 -9.04
N LYS A 19 4.66 -7.50 -10.09
CA LYS A 19 4.65 -8.97 -10.07
C LYS A 19 5.98 -9.56 -9.60
N ASN A 20 7.09 -8.96 -10.03
CA ASN A 20 8.44 -9.48 -9.72
C ASN A 20 9.05 -8.98 -8.40
N LYS A 21 8.57 -7.86 -7.85
CA LYS A 21 9.23 -7.17 -6.72
C LYS A 21 8.35 -7.00 -5.49
N LEU A 22 7.04 -6.82 -5.65
CA LEU A 22 6.14 -6.62 -4.52
C LEU A 22 6.15 -7.81 -3.54
N PRO A 23 6.16 -9.10 -3.97
CA PRO A 23 6.25 -10.22 -3.05
C PRO A 23 7.48 -10.16 -2.15
N TYR A 24 8.64 -9.83 -2.72
CA TYR A 24 9.90 -9.72 -1.98
C TYR A 24 9.87 -8.55 -0.99
N LEU A 25 9.37 -7.38 -1.39
CA LEU A 25 9.25 -6.23 -0.49
C LEU A 25 8.28 -6.50 0.67
N PHE A 26 7.19 -7.22 0.41
CA PHE A 26 6.24 -7.61 1.46
C PHE A 26 6.83 -8.65 2.41
N GLN A 27 7.68 -9.56 1.92
CA GLN A 27 8.44 -10.47 2.77
C GLN A 27 9.40 -9.72 3.70
N LEU A 28 10.08 -8.67 3.22
CA LEU A 28 10.93 -7.83 4.08
C LEU A 28 10.10 -7.13 5.17
N ALA A 29 8.94 -6.58 4.81
CA ALA A 29 8.02 -5.98 5.78
C ALA A 29 7.57 -6.98 6.86
N GLU A 30 7.28 -8.22 6.47
CA GLU A 30 6.93 -9.29 7.41
C GLU A 30 8.09 -9.63 8.35
N LEU A 31 9.32 -9.73 7.83
CA LEU A 31 10.51 -10.00 8.66
C LEU A 31 10.78 -8.89 9.68
N GLU A 32 10.61 -7.63 9.29
CA GLU A 32 10.77 -6.46 10.17
C GLU A 32 9.67 -6.36 11.24
N SER A 33 8.47 -6.88 10.94
CA SER A 33 7.30 -6.86 11.84
C SER A 33 7.04 -8.23 12.50
N SER A 34 8.06 -9.08 12.61
CA SER A 34 7.93 -10.41 13.17
C SER A 34 8.64 -10.57 14.51
N ARG A 35 7.99 -11.28 15.43
CA ARG A 35 8.61 -11.78 16.67
C ARG A 35 8.38 -13.27 16.80
N ALA A 36 9.46 -14.04 16.93
CA ALA A 36 9.43 -15.51 16.96
C ALA A 36 8.64 -16.14 15.79
N GLY A 37 8.78 -15.58 14.58
CA GLY A 37 8.10 -16.05 13.38
C GLY A 37 6.60 -15.75 13.34
N LYS A 38 6.08 -14.91 14.25
CA LYS A 38 4.71 -14.39 14.23
C LYS A 38 4.72 -12.95 13.76
N ILE A 39 3.99 -12.68 12.70
CA ILE A 39 3.83 -11.35 12.10
C ILE A 39 2.82 -10.55 12.93
N GLY A 40 3.21 -9.37 13.39
CA GLY A 40 2.36 -8.42 14.08
C GLY A 40 1.45 -7.63 13.12
N MET A 41 0.41 -7.00 13.66
CA MET A 41 -0.55 -6.22 12.87
C MET A 41 0.08 -4.97 12.25
N GLU A 42 1.14 -4.44 12.86
CA GLU A 42 1.93 -3.30 12.40
C GLU A 42 2.59 -3.52 11.03
N VAL A 43 2.66 -4.77 10.55
CA VAL A 43 3.07 -5.09 9.17
C VAL A 43 2.23 -4.33 8.14
N GLY A 44 0.96 -4.06 8.47
CA GLY A 44 0.05 -3.28 7.64
C GLY A 44 0.62 -1.89 7.31
N SER A 45 1.14 -1.19 8.32
CA SER A 45 1.73 0.14 8.18
C SER A 45 3.02 0.11 7.34
N ILE A 46 3.84 -0.94 7.43
CA ILE A 46 5.04 -1.06 6.56
C ILE A 46 4.62 -1.33 5.11
N ARG A 47 3.66 -2.23 4.88
CA ARG A 47 3.15 -2.52 3.54
C ARG A 47 2.48 -1.30 2.91
N GLU A 48 1.75 -0.50 3.69
CA GLU A 48 1.18 0.78 3.26
C GLU A 48 2.26 1.72 2.73
N ARG A 49 3.37 1.90 3.47
CA ARG A 49 4.52 2.72 3.02
C ARG A 49 5.11 2.21 1.70
N ILE A 50 5.17 0.89 1.48
CA ILE A 50 5.63 0.31 0.20
C ILE A 50 4.68 0.71 -0.95
N ILE A 51 3.36 0.69 -0.72
CA ILE A 51 2.37 1.10 -1.72
C ILE A 51 2.43 2.61 -1.97
N ILE A 52 2.58 3.44 -0.94
CA ILE A 52 2.77 4.90 -1.09
C ILE A 52 4.04 5.20 -1.89
N ALA A 53 5.14 4.50 -1.63
CA ALA A 53 6.38 4.65 -2.39
C ALA A 53 6.21 4.27 -3.88
N LEU A 54 5.36 3.29 -4.19
CA LEU A 54 5.00 2.94 -5.57
C LEU A 54 4.23 4.08 -6.27
N LEU A 55 3.31 4.73 -5.54
CA LEU A 55 2.59 5.90 -6.06
C LEU A 55 3.55 7.06 -6.34
N ILE A 56 4.47 7.36 -5.41
CA ILE A 56 5.52 8.37 -5.60
C ILE A 56 6.39 8.01 -6.81
N TYR A 57 6.80 6.75 -6.95
CA TYR A 57 7.61 6.30 -8.08
C TYR A 57 6.90 6.52 -9.43
N LYS A 58 5.59 6.27 -9.51
CA LYS A 58 4.82 6.40 -10.76
C LYS A 58 4.41 7.84 -11.07
N PHE A 59 3.96 8.58 -10.06
CA PHE A 59 3.31 9.88 -10.26
C PHE A 59 4.16 11.06 -9.78
N GLY A 60 5.27 10.82 -9.10
CA GLY A 60 6.14 11.86 -8.53
C GLY A 60 5.65 12.38 -7.17
N GLU A 61 6.59 12.77 -6.32
CA GLU A 61 6.34 13.22 -4.95
C GLU A 61 5.38 14.42 -4.88
N ALA A 62 5.50 15.37 -5.83
CA ALA A 62 4.64 16.55 -5.89
C ALA A 62 3.14 16.24 -6.07
N ASN A 63 2.81 15.03 -6.54
CA ASN A 63 1.43 14.59 -6.80
C ASN A 63 0.90 13.62 -5.74
N VAL A 64 1.69 13.32 -4.70
CA VAL A 64 1.36 12.34 -3.66
C VAL A 64 1.51 12.98 -2.29
N GLU A 65 0.38 13.28 -1.65
CA GLU A 65 0.34 13.85 -0.30
C GLU A 65 0.41 12.73 0.73
N THR A 66 1.56 12.62 1.42
CA THR A 66 1.84 11.57 2.42
C THR A 66 1.78 12.06 3.86
N ASN A 67 1.71 13.39 4.07
CA ASN A 67 1.64 13.98 5.40
C ASN A 67 0.20 13.93 5.95
N ILE A 68 -0.34 12.72 6.03
CA ILE A 68 -1.65 12.43 6.60
C ILE A 68 -1.42 11.81 7.98
N PRO A 69 -2.12 12.27 9.04
CA PRO A 69 -1.99 11.66 10.36
C PRO A 69 -2.27 10.17 10.30
N THR A 70 -1.46 9.34 10.97
CA THR A 70 -1.67 7.88 11.00
C THR A 70 -2.96 7.46 11.71
N THR A 71 -3.64 8.40 12.37
CA THR A 71 -4.94 8.22 13.02
C THR A 71 -6.10 8.74 12.17
N GLU A 72 -5.83 9.30 10.99
CA GLU A 72 -6.87 9.75 10.08
C GLU A 72 -7.73 8.55 9.66
N PRO A 73 -9.05 8.60 9.83
CA PRO A 73 -9.91 7.51 9.41
C PRO A 73 -9.90 7.35 7.89
N GLU A 74 -9.58 6.15 7.42
CA GLU A 74 -9.76 5.69 6.03
C GLU A 74 -8.87 6.34 4.96
N VAL A 75 -8.15 7.44 5.27
CA VAL A 75 -7.27 8.11 4.30
C VAL A 75 -5.81 7.90 4.68
N ASP A 76 -5.09 7.15 3.85
CA ASP A 76 -3.67 6.84 4.09
C ASP A 76 -2.75 7.71 3.21
N VAL A 77 -3.24 8.11 2.04
CA VAL A 77 -2.52 8.97 1.08
C VAL A 77 -3.50 9.71 0.19
N LYS A 78 -3.14 10.88 -0.35
CA LYS A 78 -3.89 11.48 -1.46
C LYS A 78 -3.05 11.50 -2.74
N LEU A 79 -3.66 11.14 -3.86
CA LEU A 79 -3.05 11.15 -5.18
C LEU A 79 -3.76 12.20 -6.04
N PHE A 80 -3.04 13.25 -6.45
CA PHE A 80 -3.63 14.45 -7.08
C PHE A 80 -4.80 15.04 -6.26
N GLY A 81 -4.67 15.04 -4.93
CA GLY A 81 -5.70 15.53 -4.00
C GLY A 81 -6.84 14.53 -3.71
N GLU A 82 -6.94 13.43 -4.45
CA GLU A 82 -7.96 12.41 -4.24
C GLU A 82 -7.54 11.43 -3.12
N PRO A 83 -8.35 11.22 -2.07
CA PRO A 83 -8.01 10.32 -0.97
C PRO A 83 -8.01 8.85 -1.38
N ILE A 84 -7.05 8.09 -0.86
CA ILE A 84 -6.90 6.66 -1.09
C ILE A 84 -6.77 5.94 0.26
N SER A 85 -7.58 4.90 0.42
CA SER A 85 -7.41 3.89 1.48
C SER A 85 -6.61 2.70 0.96
N ILE A 86 -5.61 2.28 1.72
CA ILE A 86 -4.74 1.14 1.46
C ILE A 86 -4.99 0.10 2.56
N LYS A 87 -5.42 -1.10 2.15
CA LYS A 87 -5.61 -2.23 3.08
C LYS A 87 -4.89 -3.45 2.55
N THR A 88 -4.21 -4.17 3.44
CA THR A 88 -3.58 -5.45 3.12
C THR A 88 -4.18 -6.56 3.97
N ILE A 89 -4.34 -7.74 3.36
CA ILE A 89 -4.85 -8.93 4.02
C ILE A 89 -4.06 -10.15 3.55
N THR A 90 -3.81 -11.07 4.47
CA THR A 90 -3.20 -12.36 4.17
C THR A 90 -4.26 -13.45 4.31
N GLY A 91 -4.48 -14.24 3.25
CA GLY A 91 -5.46 -15.31 3.26
C GLY A 91 -5.86 -15.72 1.84
N LYS A 92 -6.57 -16.85 1.72
CA LYS A 92 -7.12 -17.30 0.42
C LYS A 92 -8.37 -16.53 -0.02
N GLY A 93 -9.01 -15.79 0.90
CA GLY A 93 -10.19 -14.98 0.64
C GLY A 93 -10.05 -13.58 1.23
N PHE A 94 -11.03 -12.71 0.91
CA PHE A 94 -11.07 -11.31 1.32
C PHE A 94 -12.05 -11.04 2.48
N SER A 95 -12.14 -11.95 3.44
CA SER A 95 -13.05 -11.80 4.60
C SER A 95 -12.36 -11.12 5.78
N GLY A 96 -13.12 -10.37 6.58
CA GLY A 96 -12.62 -9.78 7.83
C GLY A 96 -11.76 -8.52 7.68
N VAL A 97 -11.75 -7.88 6.50
CA VAL A 97 -11.10 -6.58 6.30
C VAL A 97 -11.79 -5.52 7.16
N LYS A 98 -11.02 -4.76 7.94
CA LYS A 98 -11.53 -3.73 8.84
C LYS A 98 -11.85 -2.44 8.07
N LEU A 99 -13.07 -1.93 8.27
CA LEU A 99 -13.45 -0.58 7.85
C LEU A 99 -12.85 0.44 8.81
N ILE A 100 -13.07 0.21 10.12
CA ILE A 100 -12.50 0.93 11.27
C ILE A 100 -11.86 -0.08 12.24
N TRP A 101 -10.84 0.35 12.99
CA TRP A 101 -10.12 -0.45 13.98
C TRP A 101 -10.89 -0.64 15.28
#